data_AF-A0A965L3S0-F1
#
_entry.id   AF-A0A965L3S0-F1
#
_cell.length_a   1.000
_cell.length_b   1.000
_cell.length_c   1.000
_cell.angle_alpha   90.00
_cell.angle_beta   90.00
_cell.angle_gamma   90.00
#
_symmetry.space_group_name_H-M   'P 1'
#
loop_
_entity.id
_entity.type
_entity.pdbx_description
1 polymer ?
#
loop_
_entity_poly.entity_id
_entity_poly.type
_entity_poly.pdbx_seq_one_letter_code
_entity_poly.pdbx_strand_id
1 'polypeptide(L)'
;SFTFHQGKKKTHVIHLGDPTGLSYSYDLKQGALLQTWKGKFLNATQMWLDRGEPQTAEPMGLNVVMDGKFPLVLSSQAQPDSVDATKLVYKGYKILHGRPVYMYDWPAASLKVEDHINPNENGTGWLRTINLIGTSPQKSNIEVVVGNSPDVVEINAGLLALQGMGYYVQWAGAPAVILNTQSSGKQVRVPLQGNSFTYQLIW
;
A
#
# COMPACT_ATOMS: atom_id res chain seq x y z
N SER A 1 -11.12 4.74 -11.74
CA SER A 1 -12.18 5.20 -10.83
C SER A 1 -11.71 6.42 -10.06
N PHE A 2 -12.63 7.22 -9.51
CA PHE A 2 -12.33 8.33 -8.60
C PHE A 2 -12.77 7.99 -7.17
N THR A 3 -12.00 8.39 -6.17
CA THR A 3 -12.37 8.24 -4.75
C THR A 3 -11.71 9.34 -3.93
N PHE A 4 -12.26 9.66 -2.77
CA PHE A 4 -11.58 10.53 -1.82
C PHE A 4 -10.62 9.71 -0.96
N HIS A 5 -9.45 10.26 -0.71
CA HIS A 5 -8.50 9.75 0.26
C HIS A 5 -7.92 10.91 1.06
N GLN A 6 -8.13 10.90 2.37
CA GLN A 6 -7.70 11.97 3.28
C GLN A 6 -8.09 13.37 2.79
N GLY A 7 -9.35 13.54 2.37
CA GLY A 7 -9.89 14.80 1.87
C GLY A 7 -9.46 15.19 0.43
N LYS A 8 -8.64 14.38 -0.26
CA LYS A 8 -8.20 14.65 -1.64
C LYS A 8 -8.83 13.68 -2.63
N LYS A 9 -9.39 14.20 -3.73
CA LYS A 9 -9.93 13.39 -4.84
C LYS A 9 -8.77 12.73 -5.60
N LYS A 10 -8.72 11.40 -5.58
CA LYS A 10 -7.78 10.57 -6.33
C LYS A 10 -8.44 10.14 -7.63
N THR A 11 -7.73 10.31 -8.75
CA THR A 11 -8.32 10.13 -10.09
C THR A 11 -7.86 8.87 -10.82
N HIS A 12 -6.81 8.21 -10.33
CA HIS A 12 -6.20 7.05 -10.98
C HIS A 12 -6.27 5.84 -10.06
N VAL A 13 -7.49 5.47 -9.67
CA VAL A 13 -7.71 4.43 -8.65
C VAL A 13 -8.32 3.18 -9.27
N ILE A 14 -7.77 2.03 -8.87
CA ILE A 14 -8.39 0.72 -9.03
C ILE A 14 -8.99 0.31 -7.68
N HIS A 15 -10.25 -0.14 -7.72
CA HIS A 15 -10.88 -0.83 -6.60
C HIS A 15 -10.89 -2.32 -6.93
N LEU A 16 -10.41 -3.15 -6.01
CA LEU A 16 -10.45 -4.59 -6.13
C LEU A 16 -11.37 -5.16 -5.06
N GLY A 17 -12.29 -6.03 -5.47
CA GLY A 17 -13.09 -6.86 -4.58
C GLY A 17 -12.73 -8.32 -4.81
N ASP A 18 -12.29 -9.00 -3.75
CA ASP A 18 -11.90 -10.40 -3.79
C ASP A 18 -13.07 -11.31 -3.34
N PRO A 19 -13.22 -12.53 -3.90
CA PRO A 19 -14.24 -13.48 -3.47
C PRO A 19 -14.22 -13.83 -1.97
N THR A 20 -13.08 -13.64 -1.28
CA THR A 20 -12.99 -13.77 0.19
C THR A 20 -13.75 -12.68 0.96
N GLY A 21 -14.30 -11.68 0.26
CA GLY A 21 -14.97 -10.53 0.85
C GLY A 21 -14.03 -9.40 1.27
N LEU A 22 -12.73 -9.55 1.04
CA LEU A 22 -11.75 -8.48 1.23
C LEU A 22 -11.72 -7.56 0.01
N SER A 23 -11.58 -6.27 0.25
CA SER A 23 -11.49 -5.28 -0.82
C SER A 23 -10.45 -4.21 -0.51
N TYR A 24 -9.89 -3.59 -1.55
CA TYR A 24 -8.99 -2.45 -1.41
C TYR A 24 -9.15 -1.42 -2.53
N SER A 25 -8.67 -0.21 -2.27
CA SER A 25 -8.47 0.84 -3.27
C SER A 25 -6.98 1.12 -3.42
N TYR A 26 -6.51 1.22 -4.66
CA TYR A 26 -5.10 1.35 -5.00
C TYR A 26 -4.88 2.51 -5.97
N ASP A 27 -3.98 3.44 -5.63
CA ASP A 27 -3.63 4.61 -6.44
C ASP A 27 -2.49 4.27 -7.41
N LEU A 28 -2.83 4.17 -8.69
CA LEU A 28 -1.88 3.77 -9.74
C LEU A 28 -0.76 4.79 -9.93
N LYS A 29 -0.99 6.08 -9.62
CA LYS A 29 0.05 7.11 -9.73
C LYS A 29 1.01 7.08 -8.56
N GLN A 30 0.60 6.54 -7.42
CA GLN A 30 1.40 6.52 -6.19
C GLN A 30 1.97 5.14 -5.87
N GLY A 31 1.50 4.08 -6.55
CA GLY A 31 1.92 2.71 -6.24
C GLY A 31 1.55 2.30 -4.82
N ALA A 32 0.36 2.69 -4.37
CA ALA A 32 0.01 2.68 -2.95
C ALA A 32 -1.43 2.24 -2.68
N LEU A 33 -1.61 1.51 -1.58
CA LEU A 33 -2.91 1.26 -0.99
C LEU A 33 -3.46 2.55 -0.38
N LEU A 34 -4.73 2.85 -0.67
CA LEU A 34 -5.46 3.99 -0.10
C LEU A 34 -6.30 3.58 1.10
N GLN A 35 -6.96 2.42 0.98
CA GLN A 35 -7.85 1.89 2.01
C GLN A 35 -8.13 0.43 1.73
N THR A 36 -8.47 -0.30 2.78
CA THR A 36 -8.93 -1.68 2.70
C THR A 36 -10.10 -1.92 3.63
N TRP A 37 -11.01 -2.82 3.26
CA TRP A 37 -12.21 -3.15 4.03
C TRP A 37 -12.65 -4.58 3.77
N LYS A 38 -13.54 -5.08 4.63
CA LYS A 38 -14.20 -6.38 4.50
C LYS A 38 -15.71 -6.18 4.34
N GLY A 39 -16.36 -7.00 3.52
CA GLY A 39 -17.80 -7.01 3.33
C GLY A 39 -18.22 -6.58 1.92
N LYS A 40 -19.27 -5.75 1.82
CA LYS A 40 -19.78 -5.29 0.52
C LYS A 40 -18.71 -4.48 -0.22
N PHE A 41 -18.66 -4.67 -1.54
CA PHE A 41 -17.59 -4.13 -2.36
C PHE A 41 -17.59 -2.60 -2.40
N LEU A 42 -18.45 -1.94 -3.17
CA LEU A 42 -18.27 -0.53 -3.47
C LEU A 42 -19.61 0.15 -3.75
N ASN A 43 -19.82 1.33 -3.17
CA ASN A 43 -20.90 2.22 -3.54
C ASN A 43 -20.39 3.16 -4.64
N ALA A 44 -20.90 2.96 -5.86
CA ALA A 44 -20.57 3.79 -7.02
C ALA A 44 -21.77 4.64 -7.48
N THR A 45 -22.81 4.80 -6.66
CA THR A 45 -24.04 5.52 -7.02
C THR A 45 -23.76 6.92 -7.52
N GLN A 46 -22.85 7.67 -6.88
CA GLN A 46 -22.48 9.04 -7.24
C GLN A 46 -21.84 9.16 -8.65
N MET A 47 -21.38 8.06 -9.26
CA MET A 47 -20.85 8.10 -10.63
C MET A 47 -21.95 8.15 -11.70
N TRP A 48 -23.16 7.72 -11.35
CA TRP A 48 -24.23 7.49 -12.32
C TRP A 48 -25.50 8.26 -11.99
N LEU A 49 -25.87 8.33 -10.71
CA LEU A 49 -27.05 9.01 -10.24
C LEU A 49 -26.83 10.53 -10.26
N ASP A 50 -27.72 11.24 -10.95
CA ASP A 50 -27.82 12.71 -11.03
C ASP A 50 -26.57 13.48 -11.49
N ARG A 51 -25.48 12.80 -11.88
CA ARG A 51 -24.26 13.32 -12.52
C ARG A 51 -23.75 14.67 -11.98
N GLY A 52 -23.97 14.97 -10.70
CA GLY A 52 -23.32 16.07 -9.99
C GLY A 52 -21.89 15.71 -9.56
N GLU A 53 -21.06 16.72 -9.29
CA GLU A 53 -19.84 16.50 -8.50
C GLU A 53 -20.24 15.93 -7.12
N PRO A 54 -19.55 14.90 -6.60
CA PRO A 54 -18.13 14.61 -6.82
C PRO A 54 -17.79 13.40 -7.72
N GLN A 55 -18.75 12.59 -8.16
CA GLN A 55 -18.51 11.40 -9.00
C GLN A 55 -17.47 10.41 -8.44
N THR A 56 -17.57 10.10 -7.14
CA THR A 56 -16.63 9.22 -6.44
C THR A 56 -17.25 7.89 -6.04
N ALA A 57 -16.39 6.90 -5.80
CA ALA A 57 -16.76 5.64 -5.18
C ALA A 57 -16.29 5.57 -3.74
N GLU A 58 -17.07 4.88 -2.91
CA GLU A 58 -16.85 4.74 -1.46
C GLU A 58 -16.95 3.26 -1.04
N PRO A 59 -16.12 2.81 -0.08
CA PRO A 59 -16.21 1.45 0.45
C PRO A 59 -17.55 1.24 1.18
N MET A 60 -18.09 0.04 1.12
CA MET A 60 -19.35 -0.33 1.80
C MET A 60 -19.15 -1.17 3.06
N GLY A 61 -17.94 -1.13 3.65
CA GLY A 61 -17.60 -1.82 4.88
C GLY A 61 -16.73 -0.94 5.78
N LEU A 62 -16.52 -1.37 7.02
CA LEU A 62 -15.57 -0.72 7.92
C LEU A 62 -14.18 -0.80 7.28
N ASN A 63 -13.58 0.36 7.02
CA ASN A 63 -12.33 0.48 6.29
C ASN A 63 -11.18 0.90 7.19
N VAL A 64 -10.02 0.32 6.94
CA VAL A 64 -8.73 0.82 7.41
C VAL A 64 -8.19 1.76 6.34
N VAL A 65 -7.91 3.00 6.74
CA VAL A 65 -7.34 4.03 5.86
C VAL A 65 -5.81 3.94 5.91
N MET A 66 -5.19 3.77 4.75
CA MET A 66 -3.73 3.67 4.61
C MET A 66 -3.12 5.07 4.37
N ASP A 67 -1.80 5.17 4.25
CA ASP A 67 -1.13 6.46 4.01
C ASP A 67 -1.24 6.97 2.57
N GLY A 68 -1.54 6.08 1.61
CA GLY A 68 -1.60 6.39 0.19
C GLY A 68 -0.25 6.79 -0.43
N LYS A 69 0.88 6.40 0.17
CA LYS A 69 2.24 6.76 -0.27
C LYS A 69 2.97 5.56 -0.85
N PHE A 70 3.92 5.82 -1.76
CA PHE A 70 4.76 4.78 -2.33
C PHE A 70 5.59 4.10 -1.21
N PRO A 71 5.60 2.75 -1.10
CA PRO A 71 6.13 2.06 0.08
C PRO A 71 7.65 1.84 0.05
N LEU A 72 8.35 2.15 -1.05
CA LEU A 72 9.80 1.94 -1.14
C LEU A 72 10.56 3.24 -1.02
N VAL A 73 11.64 3.20 -0.24
CA VAL A 73 12.57 4.32 -0.06
C VAL A 73 14.01 3.82 -0.14
N LEU A 74 14.92 4.70 -0.52
CA LEU A 74 16.34 4.50 -0.23
C LEU A 74 16.59 4.94 1.23
N SER A 75 17.43 4.21 1.97
CA SER A 75 17.57 4.33 3.43
C SER A 75 17.91 5.75 3.91
N SER A 76 18.69 6.50 3.15
CA SER A 76 19.03 7.90 3.45
C SER A 76 17.97 8.92 3.05
N GLN A 77 16.85 8.49 2.48
CA GLN A 77 15.80 9.35 1.95
C GLN A 77 14.52 9.28 2.80
N ALA A 78 13.82 10.41 2.86
CA ALA A 78 12.47 10.46 3.39
C ALA A 78 11.49 9.79 2.41
N GLN A 79 10.43 9.18 2.93
CA GLN A 79 9.33 8.73 2.08
C GLN A 79 8.65 9.96 1.46
N PRO A 80 8.53 10.02 0.12
CA PRO A 80 7.86 11.14 -0.52
C PRO A 80 6.36 11.15 -0.18
N ASP A 81 5.80 12.34 0.07
CA ASP A 81 4.34 12.50 0.25
C ASP A 81 3.57 12.21 -1.05
N SER A 82 4.21 12.40 -2.20
CA SER A 82 3.70 11.98 -3.50
C SER A 82 4.83 11.76 -4.50
N VAL A 83 4.60 10.88 -5.47
CA VAL A 83 5.47 10.64 -6.62
C VAL A 83 4.78 11.07 -7.92
N ASP A 84 5.58 11.51 -8.88
CA ASP A 84 5.18 11.83 -10.25
C ASP A 84 5.70 10.76 -11.23
N ALA A 85 5.35 10.88 -12.51
CA ALA A 85 5.72 9.94 -13.55
C ALA A 85 7.23 9.89 -13.86
N THR A 86 8.03 10.83 -13.37
CA THR A 86 9.50 10.79 -13.48
C THR A 86 10.14 9.98 -12.35
N LYS A 87 9.46 9.89 -11.20
CA LYS A 87 9.90 9.16 -10.00
C LYS A 87 9.33 7.75 -9.90
N LEU A 88 8.15 7.51 -10.48
CA LEU A 88 7.51 6.21 -10.52
C LEU A 88 6.70 6.07 -11.82
N VAL A 89 7.14 5.21 -12.73
CA VAL A 89 6.51 5.03 -14.04
C VAL A 89 5.59 3.82 -13.95
N TYR A 90 4.27 4.03 -14.02
CA TYR A 90 3.30 2.94 -14.08
C TYR A 90 3.39 2.19 -15.43
N LYS A 91 3.50 0.85 -15.38
CA LYS A 91 3.66 -0.03 -16.55
C LYS A 91 2.46 -0.93 -16.80
N GLY A 92 1.33 -0.67 -16.14
CA GLY A 92 0.14 -1.51 -16.20
C GLY A 92 0.09 -2.53 -15.07
N TYR A 93 -0.84 -3.48 -15.20
CA TYR A 93 -0.92 -4.66 -14.36
C TYR A 93 -1.11 -5.90 -15.24
N LYS A 94 -0.67 -7.06 -14.75
CA LYS A 94 -1.03 -8.38 -15.30
C LYS A 94 -1.95 -9.10 -14.33
N ILE A 95 -2.76 -10.03 -14.80
CA ILE A 95 -3.59 -10.87 -13.94
C ILE A 95 -2.85 -12.17 -13.65
N LEU A 96 -2.68 -12.49 -12.37
CA LEU A 96 -2.13 -13.76 -11.90
C LEU A 96 -3.11 -14.36 -10.89
N HIS A 97 -3.59 -15.58 -11.15
CA HIS A 97 -4.59 -16.26 -10.31
C HIS A 97 -5.82 -15.39 -9.99
N GLY A 98 -6.32 -14.65 -10.98
CA GLY A 98 -7.49 -13.77 -10.85
C GLY A 98 -7.23 -12.42 -10.16
N ARG A 99 -5.99 -12.10 -9.79
CA ARG A 99 -5.63 -10.86 -9.07
C ARG A 99 -4.60 -10.03 -9.86
N PRO A 100 -4.64 -8.69 -9.77
CA PRO A 100 -3.69 -7.83 -10.44
C PRO A 100 -2.33 -7.91 -9.74
N VAL A 101 -1.29 -7.89 -10.56
CA VAL A 101 0.09 -7.62 -10.17
C VAL A 101 0.44 -6.28 -10.79
N TYR A 102 0.61 -5.26 -9.96
CA TYR A 102 0.90 -3.90 -10.43
C TYR A 102 2.38 -3.76 -10.76
N MET A 103 2.69 -3.19 -11.92
CA MET A 103 4.06 -3.13 -12.44
C MET A 103 4.52 -1.68 -12.59
N TYR A 104 5.74 -1.41 -12.17
CA TYR A 104 6.34 -0.08 -12.20
C TYR A 104 7.81 -0.12 -12.64
N ASP A 105 8.27 0.93 -13.31
CA ASP A 105 9.70 1.28 -13.29
C ASP A 105 9.92 2.31 -12.17
N TRP A 106 10.97 2.10 -11.37
CA TRP A 106 11.38 2.98 -10.28
C TRP A 106 12.77 3.56 -10.56
N PRO A 107 12.86 4.73 -11.23
CA PRO A 107 14.12 5.29 -11.70
C PRO A 107 15.14 5.59 -10.62
N ALA A 108 14.72 5.99 -9.42
CA ALA A 108 15.66 6.34 -8.33
C ALA A 108 16.57 5.17 -7.91
N ALA A 109 16.08 3.93 -8.04
CA ALA A 109 16.86 2.73 -7.77
C ALA A 109 17.33 2.03 -9.05
N SER A 110 16.94 2.50 -10.25
CA SER A 110 17.12 1.80 -11.53
C SER A 110 16.58 0.36 -11.51
N LEU A 111 15.39 0.16 -10.90
CA LEU A 111 14.76 -1.15 -10.76
C LEU A 111 13.33 -1.13 -11.29
N LYS A 112 12.80 -2.32 -11.57
CA LYS A 112 11.36 -2.51 -11.76
C LYS A 112 10.76 -3.08 -10.49
N VAL A 113 9.50 -2.75 -10.24
CA VAL A 113 8.75 -3.18 -9.07
C VAL A 113 7.50 -3.92 -9.52
N GLU A 114 7.25 -5.08 -8.93
CA GLU A 114 5.94 -5.73 -8.96
C GLU A 114 5.33 -5.72 -7.57
N ASP A 115 4.08 -5.30 -7.45
CA ASP A 115 3.33 -5.30 -6.20
C ASP A 115 2.17 -6.28 -6.30
N HIS A 116 2.19 -7.29 -5.42
CA HIS A 116 1.23 -8.38 -5.33
C HIS A 116 0.45 -8.22 -4.04
N ILE A 117 -0.87 -8.20 -4.10
CA ILE A 117 -1.74 -8.06 -2.93
C ILE A 117 -2.77 -9.18 -2.97
N ASN A 118 -2.59 -10.19 -2.11
CA ASN A 118 -3.41 -11.39 -2.04
C ASN A 118 -4.04 -11.53 -0.65
N PRO A 119 -5.22 -12.14 -0.49
CA PRO A 119 -5.75 -12.47 0.84
C PRO A 119 -4.72 -13.27 1.64
N ASN A 120 -4.57 -12.97 2.93
CA ASN A 120 -3.83 -13.86 3.81
C ASN A 120 -4.60 -15.17 4.03
N GLU A 121 -3.91 -16.20 4.51
CA GLU A 121 -4.48 -17.55 4.67
C GLU A 121 -5.71 -17.56 5.60
N ASN A 122 -5.73 -16.68 6.60
CA ASN A 122 -6.80 -16.59 7.58
C ASN A 122 -8.01 -15.75 7.13
N GLY A 123 -7.94 -15.07 5.97
CA GLY A 123 -8.99 -14.15 5.51
C GLY A 123 -9.23 -12.95 6.44
N THR A 124 -8.21 -12.60 7.23
CA THR A 124 -8.18 -11.46 8.18
C THR A 124 -7.43 -10.25 7.62
N GLY A 125 -6.97 -10.33 6.38
CA GLY A 125 -6.40 -9.18 5.69
C GLY A 125 -5.58 -9.56 4.47
N TRP A 126 -4.59 -8.73 4.12
CA TRP A 126 -3.80 -8.89 2.91
C TRP A 126 -2.39 -9.36 3.21
N LEU A 127 -1.90 -10.32 2.42
CA LEU A 127 -0.50 -10.60 2.20
C LEU A 127 -0.01 -9.76 1.01
N ARG A 128 0.82 -8.75 1.28
CA ARG A 128 1.44 -7.89 0.27
C ARG A 128 2.88 -8.29 0.03
N THR A 129 3.22 -8.59 -1.21
CA THR A 129 4.57 -8.96 -1.64
C THR A 129 5.06 -7.97 -2.69
N ILE A 130 6.17 -7.31 -2.38
CA ILE A 130 6.85 -6.36 -3.28
C ILE A 130 8.10 -7.04 -3.84
N ASN A 131 8.16 -7.19 -5.16
CA ASN A 131 9.29 -7.78 -5.87
C ASN A 131 10.09 -6.71 -6.61
N LEU A 132 11.42 -6.77 -6.49
CA LEU A 132 12.38 -5.94 -7.20
C LEU A 132 13.04 -6.73 -8.32
N ILE A 133 12.90 -6.23 -9.56
CA ILE A 133 13.42 -6.87 -10.76
C ILE A 133 14.51 -6.00 -11.38
N GLY A 134 15.61 -6.64 -11.79
CA GLY A 134 16.80 -6.00 -12.36
C GLY A 134 18.01 -6.06 -11.44
N THR A 135 19.11 -5.47 -11.85
CA THR A 135 20.35 -5.36 -11.08
C THR A 135 20.62 -3.89 -10.77
N SER A 136 20.91 -3.59 -9.50
CA SER A 136 21.24 -2.22 -9.08
C SER A 136 22.08 -2.26 -7.81
N PRO A 137 23.14 -1.45 -7.70
CA PRO A 137 23.91 -1.32 -6.47
C PRO A 137 23.07 -0.72 -5.32
N GLN A 138 21.96 -0.04 -5.65
CA GLN A 138 21.07 0.54 -4.64
C GLN A 138 20.27 -0.50 -3.86
N LYS A 139 20.22 -1.77 -4.28
CA LYS A 139 19.40 -2.80 -3.63
C LYS A 139 19.68 -2.99 -2.15
N SER A 140 20.94 -2.88 -1.72
CA SER A 140 21.31 -2.99 -0.31
C SER A 140 20.78 -1.84 0.55
N ASN A 141 20.34 -0.74 -0.07
CA ASN A 141 19.91 0.48 0.59
C ASN A 141 18.38 0.66 0.50
N ILE A 142 17.64 -0.33 0.01
CA ILE A 142 16.18 -0.21 -0.12
C ILE A 142 15.53 -0.64 1.19
N GLU A 143 14.61 0.20 1.67
CA GLU A 143 13.74 -0.09 2.80
C GLU A 143 12.28 -0.07 2.34
N VAL A 144 11.48 -0.94 2.95
CA VAL A 144 10.03 -0.95 2.81
C VAL A 144 9.42 -0.22 3.99
N VAL A 145 8.64 0.82 3.71
CA VAL A 145 7.78 1.48 4.69
C VAL A 145 6.53 0.62 4.85
N VAL A 146 6.43 -0.09 5.97
CA VAL A 146 5.29 -0.99 6.28
C VAL A 146 4.17 -0.26 7.00
N GLY A 147 4.41 0.96 7.50
CA GLY A 147 3.36 1.79 8.06
C GLY A 147 3.80 3.18 8.49
N ASN A 148 2.85 4.10 8.47
CA ASN A 148 2.93 5.45 9.01
C ASN A 148 1.78 5.63 9.99
N SER A 149 2.05 6.01 11.23
CA SER A 149 1.02 6.11 12.26
C SER A 149 1.41 7.01 13.43
N PRO A 150 0.46 7.76 14.03
CA PRO A 150 0.72 8.56 15.23
C PRO A 150 1.29 7.72 16.38
N ASP A 151 0.88 6.45 16.45
CA ASP A 151 1.31 5.47 17.43
C ASP A 151 1.75 4.17 16.76
N VAL A 152 2.76 3.54 17.34
CA VAL A 152 3.27 2.23 16.94
C VAL A 152 3.51 1.45 18.21
N VAL A 153 2.85 0.32 18.35
CA VAL A 153 2.97 -0.59 19.50
C VAL A 153 3.53 -1.92 19.00
N GLU A 154 4.70 -2.30 19.50
CA GLU A 154 5.27 -3.61 19.20
C GLU A 154 4.59 -4.68 20.06
N ILE A 155 3.96 -5.65 19.41
CA ILE A 155 3.28 -6.78 20.08
C ILE A 155 4.26 -7.94 20.27
N ASN A 156 5.01 -8.25 19.21
CA ASN A 156 6.16 -9.15 19.24
C ASN A 156 7.10 -8.83 18.06
N ALA A 157 8.23 -9.51 17.99
CA ALA A 157 9.20 -9.32 16.91
C ALA A 157 8.55 -9.53 15.54
N GLY A 158 8.47 -8.47 14.74
CA GLY A 158 7.86 -8.50 13.42
C GLY A 158 6.33 -8.41 13.41
N LEU A 159 5.68 -8.10 14.53
CA LEU A 159 4.24 -7.78 14.62
C LEU A 159 4.03 -6.45 15.35
N LEU A 160 3.52 -5.47 14.63
CA LEU A 160 3.21 -4.15 15.18
C LEU A 160 1.73 -3.83 15.03
N ALA A 161 1.17 -3.15 16.03
CA ALA A 161 -0.13 -2.52 15.97
C ALA A 161 0.03 -1.02 15.65
N LEU A 162 -0.82 -0.52 14.76
CA LEU A 162 -0.81 0.87 14.26
C LEU A 162 -2.20 1.49 14.39
N GLN A 163 -2.26 2.82 14.39
CA GLN A 163 -3.50 3.61 14.44
C GLN A 163 -4.39 3.25 15.64
N GLY A 164 -3.82 3.27 16.85
CA GLY A 164 -4.54 2.93 18.07
C GLY A 164 -5.03 1.49 18.11
N MET A 165 -4.23 0.56 17.57
CA MET A 165 -4.61 -0.85 17.36
C MET A 165 -5.75 -1.06 16.34
N GLY A 166 -5.94 -0.10 15.42
CA GLY A 166 -6.93 -0.21 14.34
C GLY A 166 -6.54 -1.22 13.25
N TYR A 167 -5.25 -1.52 13.09
CA TYR A 167 -4.76 -2.61 12.27
C TYR A 167 -3.36 -3.05 12.70
N TYR A 168 -2.92 -4.19 12.20
CA TYR A 168 -1.63 -4.80 12.50
C TYR A 168 -0.85 -5.01 11.22
N VAL A 169 0.47 -4.89 11.32
CA VAL A 169 1.40 -5.27 10.25
C VAL A 169 2.34 -6.35 10.75
N GLN A 170 2.47 -7.42 9.97
CA GLN A 170 3.27 -8.59 10.34
C GLN A 170 4.24 -8.97 9.24
N TRP A 171 5.50 -9.21 9.56
CA TRP A 171 6.49 -9.73 8.62
C TRP A 171 7.49 -10.64 9.34
N ALA A 172 8.28 -11.36 8.55
CA ALA A 172 9.40 -12.15 9.04
C ALA A 172 10.72 -11.59 8.49
N GLY A 173 11.82 -11.86 9.17
CA GLY A 173 13.16 -11.49 8.72
C GLY A 173 13.72 -10.29 9.48
N ALA A 174 14.14 -9.26 8.74
CA ALA A 174 14.87 -8.14 9.32
C ALA A 174 14.06 -7.34 10.36
N PRO A 175 14.69 -6.87 11.44
CA PRO A 175 14.03 -5.98 12.40
C PRO A 175 13.64 -4.66 11.74
N ALA A 176 12.55 -4.06 12.23
CA ALA A 176 12.14 -2.74 11.79
C ALA A 176 12.99 -1.64 12.44
N VAL A 177 13.13 -0.52 11.74
CA VAL A 177 13.55 0.77 12.27
C VAL A 177 12.30 1.64 12.40
N ILE A 178 12.03 2.12 13.61
CA ILE A 178 10.92 3.04 13.89
C ILE A 178 11.48 4.46 13.99
N LEU A 179 11.10 5.31 13.03
CA LEU A 179 11.53 6.71 12.95
C LEU A 179 10.42 7.62 13.46
N ASN A 180 10.77 8.67 14.20
CA ASN A 180 9.84 9.76 14.50
C ASN A 180 9.77 10.71 13.31
N THR A 181 8.56 10.99 12.81
CA THR A 181 8.32 11.87 11.66
C THR A 181 7.43 13.04 12.07
N GLN A 182 7.68 14.22 11.52
CA GLN A 182 6.90 15.41 11.90
C GLN A 182 5.44 15.39 11.41
N SER A 183 5.13 14.65 10.34
CA SER A 183 3.81 14.65 9.70
C SER A 183 2.94 13.43 10.02
N SER A 184 3.53 12.26 10.27
CA SER A 184 2.82 11.00 10.56
C SER A 184 3.03 10.47 11.97
N GLY A 185 3.78 11.18 12.83
CA GLY A 185 4.13 10.74 14.19
C GLY A 185 5.27 9.73 14.18
N LYS A 186 5.01 8.53 13.67
CA LYS A 186 6.00 7.46 13.53
C LYS A 186 5.92 6.79 12.17
N GLN A 187 7.08 6.34 11.68
CA GLN A 187 7.22 5.58 10.45
C GLN A 187 7.98 4.29 10.74
N VAL A 188 7.44 3.16 10.28
CA VAL A 188 8.07 1.84 10.42
C VAL A 188 8.69 1.46 9.08
N ARG A 189 10.01 1.23 9.09
CA ARG A 189 10.79 0.80 7.93
C ARG A 189 11.42 -0.56 8.16
N VAL A 190 11.47 -1.39 7.13
CA VAL A 190 12.15 -2.69 7.18
C VAL A 190 13.14 -2.78 6.01
N PRO A 191 14.42 -3.12 6.25
CA PRO A 191 15.37 -3.34 5.16
C PRO A 191 14.90 -4.46 4.22
N LEU A 192 14.88 -4.20 2.92
CA LEU A 192 14.56 -5.22 1.92
C LEU A 192 15.80 -6.05 1.63
N GLN A 193 15.84 -7.27 2.18
CA GLN A 193 16.92 -8.22 1.92
C GLN A 193 16.62 -9.05 0.67
N GLY A 194 17.46 -8.93 -0.36
CA GLY A 194 17.31 -9.70 -1.60
C GLY A 194 16.43 -9.00 -2.65
N ASN A 195 15.50 -9.75 -3.25
CA ASN A 195 14.68 -9.29 -4.37
C ASN A 195 13.19 -9.19 -4.03
N SER A 196 12.78 -9.55 -2.84
CA SER A 196 11.36 -9.64 -2.47
C SER A 196 11.19 -9.33 -0.98
N PHE A 197 10.10 -8.66 -0.65
CA PHE A 197 9.68 -8.44 0.72
C PHE A 197 8.18 -8.70 0.84
N THR A 198 7.80 -9.48 1.84
CA THR A 198 6.41 -9.87 2.09
C THR A 198 6.01 -9.52 3.50
N TYR A 199 4.85 -8.89 3.65
CA TYR A 199 4.26 -8.56 4.93
C TYR A 199 2.73 -8.68 4.86
N GLN A 200 2.10 -8.85 6.01
CA GLN A 200 0.66 -8.89 6.16
C GLN A 200 0.14 -7.55 6.70
N LEU A 201 -1.03 -7.16 6.22
CA LEU A 201 -1.90 -6.13 6.79
C LEU A 201 -3.11 -6.86 7.36
N ILE A 202 -3.38 -6.73 8.66
CA ILE A 202 -4.39 -7.53 9.38
C ILE A 202 -5.34 -6.58 10.14
N TRP A 203 -6.65 -6.80 10.06
CA TRP A 203 -7.67 -6.02 10.78
C TRP A 203 -8.99 -6.80 10.97
#